data_AF-A0A9D9LU48-F1
#
_entry.id   AF-A0A9D9LU48-F1
#
_cell.length_a   1.000
_cell.length_b   1.000
_cell.length_c   1.000
_cell.angle_alpha   90.00
_cell.angle_beta   90.00
_cell.angle_gamma   90.00
#
_symmetry.space_group_name_H-M   'P 1'
#
loop_
_entity.id
_entity.type
_entity.pdbx_description
1 polymer ?
#
loop_
_entity_poly.entity_id
_entity_poly.type
_entity_poly.pdbx_seq_one_letter_code
_entity_poly.pdbx_strand_id
1 'polypeptide(L)' 'MMKDFNKVFLDTAPLIYFLNANSDFRPKMTYILSCLTKNNSSLVTSVVTCAEYLVHPYRQKNIGAVT' A
#
# COMPACT_ATOMS: atom_id res chain seq x y z
N MET A 1 -0.13 28.42 -7.67
CA MET A 1 -0.87 27.80 -6.55
C MET A 1 -0.97 26.30 -6.83
N MET A 2 -0.01 25.53 -6.32
CA MET A 2 -0.04 24.07 -6.47
C MET A 2 -1.11 23.59 -5.50
N LYS A 3 -2.21 23.01 -5.99
CA LYS A 3 -3.28 22.49 -5.15
C LYS A 3 -2.66 21.59 -4.09
N ASP A 4 -2.99 21.81 -2.82
CA ASP A 4 -2.58 20.96 -1.71
C ASP A 4 -3.03 19.53 -2.01
N PHE A 5 -2.11 18.68 -2.51
CA PHE A 5 -2.36 17.27 -2.74
C PHE A 5 -2.45 16.57 -1.39
N ASN A 6 -3.56 16.75 -0.69
CA ASN A 6 -3.78 16.23 0.66
C ASN A 6 -4.21 14.75 0.66
N LYS A 7 -4.35 14.13 -0.52
CA LYS A 7 -4.75 12.73 -0.66
C LYS A 7 -3.89 12.05 -1.70
N VAL A 8 -3.27 10.95 -1.31
CA VAL A 8 -2.53 10.07 -2.20
C VAL A 8 -3.29 8.76 -2.32
N PHE A 9 -3.62 8.41 -3.56
CA PHE A 9 -4.19 7.11 -3.86
C PHE A 9 -3.08 6.08 -4.04
N LEU A 10 -3.18 4.96 -3.32
CA LEU A 10 -2.25 3.85 -3.42
C LEU A 10 -2.86 2.76 -4.28
N ASP A 11 -2.16 2.47 -5.38
CA ASP A 11 -2.47 1.34 -6.25
C ASP A 11 -2.10 -0.01 -5.60
N THR A 12 -2.54 -1.10 -6.20
CA THR A 12 -2.38 -2.47 -5.67
C THR A 12 -0.92 -2.87 -5.53
N ALA A 13 -0.09 -2.67 -6.56
CA ALA A 13 1.29 -3.16 -6.55
C ALA A 13 2.13 -2.55 -5.40
N PRO A 14 2.17 -1.21 -5.19
CA PRO A 14 2.88 -0.63 -4.05
C PRO A 14 2.42 -1.14 -2.68
N LEU A 15 1.12 -1.34 -2.49
CA LEU A 15 0.57 -1.86 -1.23
C LEU A 15 1.00 -3.30 -1.00
N ILE A 16 0.84 -4.18 -2.00
CA ILE A 16 1.21 -5.60 -1.90
C ILE A 16 2.71 -5.77 -1.65
N TYR A 17 3.56 -5.06 -2.38
CA TYR A 17 5.01 -5.18 -2.19
C TYR A 17 5.47 -4.68 -0.82
N PHE A 18 4.81 -3.66 -0.28
CA PHE A 18 5.09 -3.18 1.06
C PHE A 18 4.68 -4.20 2.13
N LEU A 19 3.47 -4.75 2.03
CA LEU A 19 2.96 -5.75 2.98
C LEU A 19 3.77 -7.05 2.93
N ASN A 20 4.19 -7.49 1.74
CA ASN A 20 5.04 -8.67 1.56
C ASN A 20 6.53 -8.41 1.87
N ALA A 21 6.87 -7.24 2.41
CA ALA A 21 8.23 -6.87 2.79
C ALA A 21 9.28 -7.03 1.67
N ASN A 22 8.90 -6.77 0.42
CA ASN A 22 9.83 -6.86 -0.71
C ASN A 22 11.06 -5.95 -0.49
N SER A 23 12.27 -6.50 -0.62
CA SER A 23 13.53 -5.83 -0.30
C SER A 23 13.73 -4.51 -1.05
N ASP A 24 13.28 -4.46 -2.31
CA ASP A 24 13.58 -3.36 -3.21
C ASP A 24 12.53 -2.25 -3.13
N PHE A 25 11.30 -2.63 -2.78
CA PHE A 25 10.14 -1.74 -2.73
C PHE A 25 9.83 -1.22 -1.34
N ARG A 26 10.08 -2.01 -0.30
CA ARG A 26 9.78 -1.63 1.09
C ARG A 26 10.48 -0.34 1.51
N PRO A 27 11.78 -0.10 1.23
CA PRO A 27 12.43 1.17 1.59
C PRO A 27 11.77 2.39 0.93
N LYS A 28 11.39 2.26 -0.35
CA LYS A 28 10.74 3.32 -1.11
C LYS A 28 9.36 3.64 -0.54
N MET A 29 8.57 2.61 -0.23
CA MET A 29 7.24 2.82 0.33
C MET A 29 7.29 3.36 1.76
N THR A 30 8.23 2.90 2.60
CA THR A 30 8.47 3.48 3.93
C THR A 30 8.79 4.96 3.84
N TYR A 31 9.64 5.36 2.89
CA TYR A 31 9.95 6.77 2.66
C TYR A 31 8.68 7.57 2.28
N ILE A 32 7.89 7.07 1.32
CA ILE A 32 6.63 7.72 0.89
C ILE A 32 5.68 7.87 2.09
N LEU A 33 5.44 6.80 2.85
CA LEU A 33 4.59 6.85 4.05
C LEU A 33 5.10 7.89 5.05
N SER A 34 6.43 7.97 5.26
CA SER A 34 7.02 8.96 6.17
C SER A 34 6.76 10.40 5.71
N CYS A 35 6.81 10.66 4.40
CA CYS A 35 6.49 11.97 3.83
C CYS A 35 5.00 12.31 4.00
N LEU A 36 4.11 11.34 3.76
CA LEU A 36 2.67 11.55 3.92
C LEU A 36 2.29 11.83 5.37
N THR A 37 2.86 11.08 6.32
CA THR A 37 2.64 11.31 7.76
C THR A 37 3.15 12.69 8.19
N LYS A 38 4.36 13.10 7.76
CA LYS A 38 4.91 14.44 8.08
C LYS A 38 4.05 15.58 7.53
N ASN A 39 3.44 15.37 6.37
CA ASN A 39 2.61 16.37 5.71
C ASN A 39 1.12 16.28 6.09
N ASN A 40 0.74 15.46 7.09
CA ASN A 40 -0.65 15.17 7.46
C ASN A 40 -1.55 14.82 6.25
N SER A 41 -0.97 14.15 5.25
CA SER A 41 -1.67 13.76 4.03
C SER A 41 -2.39 12.43 4.24
N SER A 42 -3.60 12.30 3.69
CA SER A 42 -4.35 11.04 3.76
C SER A 42 -3.88 10.06 2.68
N LEU A 43 -3.74 8.80 3.07
CA LEU A 43 -3.59 7.68 2.14
C LEU A 43 -4.95 7.03 1.91
N VAL A 44 -5.31 6.82 0.65
CA VAL A 44 -6.56 6.14 0.27
C VAL A 44 -6.25 5.00 -0.71
N THR A 45 -7.00 3.92 -0.64
CA THR A 45 -6.94 2.81 -1.61
C THR A 45 -8.34 2.28 -1.86
N SER A 46 -8.51 1.44 -2.88
CA SER A 46 -9.81 0.85 -3.20
C SER A 46 -10.09 -0.41 -2.38
N VAL A 47 -11.38 -0.70 -2.16
CA VAL A 47 -11.80 -1.98 -1.58
C VAL A 47 -11.37 -3.17 -2.45
N VAL A 48 -11.28 -2.97 -3.77
CA VAL A 48 -10.80 -3.99 -4.73
C VAL A 48 -9.34 -4.34 -4.44
N THR A 49 -8.48 -3.35 -4.23
CA THR A 49 -7.08 -3.53 -3.84
C THR A 49 -6.94 -4.32 -2.53
N CYS A 50 -7.79 -4.03 -1.53
CA CYS A 50 -7.84 -4.84 -0.31
C CYS A 50 -8.26 -6.29 -0.57
N ALA A 51 -9.24 -6.51 -1.45
CA ALA A 51 -9.68 -7.85 -1.82
C ALA A 51 -8.58 -8.63 -2.59
N GLU A 52 -7.82 -7.96 -3.44
CA GLU A 52 -6.67 -8.55 -4.14
C GLU A 52 -5.60 -9.02 -3.15
N TYR A 53 -5.28 -8.25 -2.13
CA TYR A 53 -4.31 -8.67 -1.12
C TYR A 53 -4.86 -9.75 -0.16
N LEU A 54 -6.09 -9.59 0.34
CA LEU A 54 -6.63 -10.45 1.39
C LEU A 54 -7.24 -11.76 0.86
N VAL A 55 -7.89 -11.71 -0.30
CA VAL A 55 -8.68 -12.84 -0.83
C VAL A 55 -7.89 -13.68 -1.82
N HIS A 56 -7.00 -13.07 -2.61
CA HIS A 56 -6.22 -13.81 -3.60
C HIS A 56 -5.34 -14.90 -2.98
N PRO A 57 -4.60 -14.65 -1.87
CA PRO A 57 -3.79 -15.71 -1.25
C PRO A 57 -4.66 -16.81 -0.65
N TYR A 58 -5.81 -16.46 -0.10
CA TYR A 58 -6.79 -17.43 0.40
C TYR A 58 -7.30 -18.37 -0.70
N ARG A 59 -7.65 -17.81 -1.88
CA ARG A 59 -8.04 -18.59 -3.06
C ARG A 59 -6.92 -19.50 -3.56
N GLN A 60 -5.66 -19.09 -3.39
CA GLN A 60 -4.48 -19.88 -3.77
C GLN A 60 -3.99 -20.84 -2.69
N LYS A 61 -4.69 -20.97 -1.55
CA LYS A 61 -4.27 -21.75 -0.37
C LYS A 61 -2.91 -21.30 0.20
N ASN A 62 -2.50 -20.06 -0.08
CA ASN A 62 -1.25 -19.46 0.39
C ASN A 62 -1.52 -18.50 1.57
N ILE A 63 -2.00 -19.07 2.68
CA ILE A 63 -2.50 -18.30 3.84
C ILE A 63 -1.36 -17.54 4.55
N GLY A 64 -0.13 -18.06 4.48
CA GLY A 64 1.05 -17.43 5.10
C GLY A 64 1.50 -16.11 4.46
N ALA A 65 0.86 -15.67 3.37
CA ALA A 65 1.15 -14.38 2.73
C ALA A 65 0.39 -13.19 3.37
N VAL A 66 -0.57 -13.46 4.27
CA VAL A 66 -1.47 -12.46 4.87
C VAL A 66 -1.38 -12.42 6.41
N THR A 67 -0.55 -13.28 7.02
CA THR A 67 -0.36 -13.40 8.48
C THR A 67 0.98 -12.78 8.87
#